data_AF-I6APA9-F1
#
_entry.id   AF-I6APA9-F1
#
_cell.length_a   1.000
_cell.length_b   1.000
_cell.length_c   1.000
_cell.angle_alpha   90.00
_cell.angle_beta   90.00
_cell.angle_gamma   90.00
#
_symmetry.space_group_name_H-M   'P 1'
#
loop_
_entity.id
_entity.type
_entity.pdbx_description
1 polymer ?
#
loop_
_entity_poly.entity_id
_entity_poly.type
_entity_poly.pdbx_seq_one_letter_code
_entity_poly.pdbx_strand_id
1 'polypeptide(L)'
;MEHFNKLTPSEAERLALLAEECAETIQVVGKIPRHGYESRHPDGGPTNRGLLEKESGDVCAALVLLKDSGDLSRGKIHDRMEHKLDTVGRFLHHA
;
A
#
# COMPACT_ATOMS: atom_id res chain seq x y z
N MET A 1 6.38 16.02 27.24
CA MET A 1 6.11 17.02 26.20
C MET A 1 5.07 16.40 25.29
N GLU A 2 3.91 17.02 25.10
CA GLU A 2 2.96 16.50 24.11
C GLU A 2 3.60 16.59 22.72
N HIS A 3 3.49 15.52 21.93
CA HIS A 3 3.94 15.55 20.53
C HIS A 3 3.13 16.60 19.76
N PHE A 4 3.78 17.40 18.91
CA PHE A 4 3.12 18.50 18.17
C PHE A 4 1.93 18.02 17.32
N ASN A 5 1.98 16.77 16.84
CA ASN A 5 0.98 16.15 15.98
C ASN A 5 -0.17 15.49 16.77
N LYS A 6 -0.06 15.44 18.11
CA LYS A 6 -1.07 14.89 19.03
C LYS A 6 -1.48 13.43 18.74
N LEU A 7 -0.65 12.68 18.04
CA LEU A 7 -0.88 11.26 17.84
C LEU A 7 -0.62 10.50 19.14
N THR A 8 -1.48 9.56 19.45
CA THR A 8 -1.18 8.50 20.41
C THR A 8 -0.04 7.63 19.87
N PRO A 9 0.71 6.93 20.74
CA PRO A 9 1.74 6.00 20.29
C PRO A 9 1.20 4.95 19.30
N SER A 10 -0.02 4.46 19.49
CA SER A 10 -0.62 3.44 18.63
C SER A 10 -1.03 3.99 17.25
N GLU A 11 -1.52 5.24 17.16
CA GLU A 11 -1.77 5.88 15.86
C GLU A 11 -0.47 6.10 15.10
N ALA A 12 0.59 6.55 15.79
CA ALA A 12 1.91 6.73 15.18
C ALA A 12 2.49 5.41 14.66
N GLU A 13 2.35 4.31 15.41
CA GLU A 13 2.80 2.98 15.01
C GLU A 13 2.09 2.47 13.75
N ARG A 14 0.75 2.58 13.69
CA ARG A 14 -0.02 2.14 12.51
C ARG A 14 0.28 2.98 11.27
N LEU A 15 0.52 4.28 11.44
CA LEU A 15 0.95 5.16 10.34
C LEU A 15 2.37 4.83 9.86
N ALA A 16 3.29 4.49 10.78
CA ALA A 16 4.63 4.07 10.43
C ALA A 16 4.61 2.75 9.64
N LEU A 17 3.81 1.77 10.08
CA LEU A 17 3.60 0.51 9.36
C LEU A 17 3.04 0.77 7.96
N LEU A 18 1.97 1.56 7.84
CA LEU A 18 1.41 1.89 6.52
C LEU A 18 2.46 2.52 5.59
N ALA A 19 3.31 3.42 6.12
CA ALA A 19 4.34 4.08 5.35
C ALA A 19 5.44 3.10 4.87
N GLU A 20 5.85 2.17 5.74
CA GLU A 20 6.83 1.12 5.44
C GLU A 20 6.33 0.23 4.29
N GLU A 21 5.14 -0.37 4.41
CA GLU A 21 4.59 -1.28 3.39
C GLU A 21 4.33 -0.58 2.05
N CYS A 22 3.93 0.71 2.09
CA CYS A 22 3.82 1.51 0.87
C CYS A 22 5.18 1.72 0.20
N ALA A 23 6.25 1.95 0.97
CA ALA A 23 7.59 2.13 0.44
C ALA A 23 8.12 0.83 -0.17
N GLU A 24 7.91 -0.32 0.48
CA GLU A 24 8.27 -1.64 -0.06
C GLU A 24 7.52 -1.94 -1.36
N THR A 25 6.21 -1.66 -1.40
CA THR A 25 5.40 -1.77 -2.61
C THR A 25 5.97 -0.92 -3.76
N ILE A 26 6.35 0.33 -3.50
CA ILE A 26 6.97 1.22 -4.50
C ILE A 26 8.30 0.62 -5.00
N GLN A 27 9.13 0.07 -4.12
CA GLN A 27 10.39 -0.55 -4.52
C GLN A 27 10.18 -1.73 -5.46
N VAL A 28 9.19 -2.59 -5.20
CA VAL A 28 8.87 -3.73 -6.07
C VAL A 28 8.29 -3.25 -7.41
N VAL A 29 7.32 -2.31 -7.38
CA VAL A 29 6.75 -1.69 -8.59
C VAL A 29 7.83 -1.05 -9.44
N GLY A 30 8.83 -0.39 -8.85
CA GLY A 30 9.94 0.23 -9.58
C GLY A 30 10.85 -0.76 -10.32
N LYS A 31 10.86 -2.04 -9.94
CA LYS A 31 11.64 -3.10 -10.60
C LYS A 31 10.91 -3.71 -11.79
N ILE A 32 9.58 -3.85 -11.69
CA ILE A 32 8.77 -4.60 -12.65
C ILE A 32 8.86 -4.07 -14.10
N PRO A 33 8.80 -2.76 -14.39
CA PRO A 33 8.90 -2.26 -15.77
C PRO A 33 10.21 -2.63 -16.47
N ARG A 34 11.31 -2.78 -15.73
CA ARG A 34 12.63 -3.11 -16.30
C ARG A 34 12.87 -4.61 -16.40
N HIS A 35 12.34 -5.38 -15.44
CA HIS A 35 12.68 -6.80 -15.30
C HIS A 35 11.52 -7.74 -15.62
N GLY A 36 10.27 -7.26 -15.65
CA GLY A 36 9.08 -8.08 -15.79
C GLY A 36 8.64 -8.75 -14.49
N TYR A 37 7.40 -9.25 -14.48
CA TYR A 37 6.76 -9.86 -13.31
C TYR A 37 7.42 -11.18 -12.86
N GLU A 38 7.86 -12.01 -13.79
CA GLU A 38 8.36 -13.36 -13.47
C GLU A 38 9.87 -13.40 -13.17
N SER A 39 10.55 -12.25 -13.28
CA SER A 39 11.97 -12.13 -12.92
C SER A 39 12.18 -12.27 -11.41
N ARG A 40 13.35 -12.80 -11.05
CA ARG A 40 13.81 -13.01 -9.67
C ARG A 40 15.11 -12.24 -9.44
N HIS A 41 15.48 -12.03 -8.17
CA HIS A 41 16.81 -11.52 -7.84
C HIS A 41 17.90 -12.50 -8.31
N PRO A 42 19.08 -12.03 -8.74
CA PRO A 42 20.19 -12.91 -9.14
C PRO A 42 20.59 -13.94 -8.06
N ASP A 43 20.46 -13.56 -6.79
CA ASP A 43 20.75 -14.43 -5.64
C ASP A 43 19.59 -15.38 -5.27
N GLY A 44 18.55 -15.45 -6.10
CA GLY A 44 17.35 -16.26 -5.87
C GLY A 44 16.22 -15.52 -5.14
N GLY A 45 15.21 -16.26 -4.70
CA GLY A 45 14.02 -15.70 -4.03
C GLY A 45 12.77 -15.66 -4.90
N PRO A 46 11.67 -15.03 -4.42
CA PRO A 46 10.39 -14.97 -5.12
C PRO A 46 10.46 -14.17 -6.43
N THR A 47 9.44 -14.33 -7.27
CA THR A 47 9.27 -13.49 -8.47
C THR A 47 8.87 -12.07 -8.06
N ASN A 48 9.10 -11.09 -8.94
CA ASN A 48 8.62 -9.72 -8.71
C ASN A 48 7.09 -9.67 -8.51
N ARG A 49 6.33 -10.57 -9.16
CA ARG A 49 4.90 -10.76 -8.89
C ARG A 49 4.64 -11.20 -7.45
N GLY A 50 5.30 -12.26 -7.00
CA GLY A 50 5.11 -12.78 -5.64
C GLY A 50 5.50 -11.75 -4.57
N LEU A 51 6.54 -10.95 -4.82
CA LEU A 51 6.87 -9.80 -3.98
C LEU A 51 5.76 -8.75 -3.98
N LEU A 52 5.24 -8.39 -5.15
CA LEU A 52 4.17 -7.39 -5.23
C LEU A 52 2.89 -7.86 -4.53
N GLU A 53 2.56 -9.14 -4.64
CA GLU A 53 1.43 -9.76 -3.95
C GLU A 53 1.61 -9.71 -2.43
N LYS A 54 2.81 -10.02 -1.92
CA LYS A 54 3.16 -9.86 -0.51
C LYS A 54 2.96 -8.41 -0.06
N GLU A 55 3.65 -7.46 -0.68
CA GLU A 55 3.62 -6.07 -0.21
C GLU A 55 2.22 -5.43 -0.35
N SER A 56 1.46 -5.82 -1.38
CA SER A 56 0.06 -5.37 -1.51
C SER A 56 -0.82 -5.92 -0.38
N GLY A 57 -0.57 -7.16 0.05
CA GLY A 57 -1.23 -7.76 1.20
C GLY A 57 -0.88 -7.05 2.51
N ASP A 58 0.39 -6.71 2.71
CA ASP A 58 0.87 -6.03 3.90
C ASP A 58 0.31 -4.60 3.99
N VAL A 59 0.22 -3.86 2.87
CA VAL A 59 -0.51 -2.58 2.79
C VAL A 59 -1.99 -2.75 3.16
N CYS A 60 -2.65 -3.82 2.67
CA CYS A 60 -4.05 -4.09 3.01
C CYS A 60 -4.22 -4.36 4.52
N ALA A 61 -3.31 -5.10 5.14
CA ALA A 61 -3.31 -5.35 6.58
C ALA A 61 -3.15 -4.05 7.38
N ALA A 62 -2.20 -3.18 7.00
CA ALA A 62 -2.02 -1.88 7.64
C ALA A 62 -3.28 -1.00 7.54
N LEU A 63 -3.94 -0.99 6.37
CA LEU A 63 -5.22 -0.28 6.19
C LEU A 63 -6.35 -0.87 7.06
N VAL A 64 -6.39 -2.20 7.26
CA VAL A 64 -7.37 -2.83 8.17
C VAL A 64 -7.14 -2.37 9.61
N LEU A 65 -5.90 -2.35 10.09
CA LEU A 65 -5.57 -1.90 11.45
C LEU A 65 -5.99 -0.44 11.71
N LEU A 66 -5.73 0.45 10.75
CA LEU A 66 -6.16 1.86 10.83
C LEU A 66 -7.68 2.00 10.87
N LYS A 67 -8.39 1.19 10.07
CA LYS A 67 -9.86 1.21 10.01
C LYS A 67 -10.50 0.65 11.28
N ASP A 68 -9.93 -0.41 11.85
CA ASP A 68 -10.49 -1.10 13.02
C ASP A 68 -10.23 -0.35 14.32
N SER A 69 -9.14 0.42 14.35
CA SER A 69 -8.83 1.32 15.45
C SER A 69 -9.65 2.63 15.40
N GLY A 70 -10.36 2.89 14.29
CA GLY A 70 -11.15 4.10 14.09
C GLY A 70 -10.35 5.30 13.56
N ASP A 71 -9.05 5.14 13.28
CA ASP A 71 -8.17 6.18 12.74
C ASP A 71 -8.66 6.65 11.36
N LEU A 72 -9.18 5.71 10.55
CA LEU A 72 -9.74 5.97 9.23
C LEU A 72 -11.13 5.34 9.07
N SER A 73 -12.01 6.02 8.32
CA SER A 73 -13.36 5.52 8.07
C SER A 73 -13.39 4.50 6.92
N ARG A 74 -13.89 3.29 7.23
CA ARG A 74 -14.17 2.23 6.23
C ARG A 74 -15.05 2.74 5.08
N GLY A 75 -16.15 3.44 5.39
CA GLY A 75 -17.07 3.98 4.40
C GLY A 75 -16.42 5.03 3.50
N LYS A 76 -15.75 6.04 4.08
CA LYS A 76 -15.10 7.09 3.28
C LYS A 76 -14.01 6.55 2.34
N ILE A 77 -13.26 5.54 2.77
CA ILE A 77 -12.27 4.88 1.91
C ILE A 77 -12.96 4.16 0.76
N HIS A 78 -14.04 3.44 1.04
CA HIS A 78 -14.81 2.72 0.02
C HIS A 78 -15.41 3.68 -1.01
N ASP A 79 -16.11 4.74 -0.57
CA ASP A 79 -16.70 5.75 -1.46
C ASP A 79 -15.63 6.37 -2.38
N ARG A 80 -14.44 6.66 -1.83
CA ARG A 80 -13.33 7.22 -2.59
C ARG A 80 -12.76 6.22 -3.60
N MET A 81 -12.71 4.94 -3.25
CA MET A 81 -12.25 3.85 -4.12
C MET A 81 -13.20 3.69 -5.31
N GLU A 82 -14.51 3.59 -5.08
CA GLU A 82 -15.52 3.49 -6.14
C GLU A 82 -15.41 4.67 -7.12
N HIS A 83 -15.38 5.90 -6.59
CA HIS A 83 -15.18 7.08 -7.42
C HIS A 83 -13.84 7.04 -8.20
N LYS A 84 -12.77 6.46 -7.64
CA LYS A 84 -11.51 6.30 -8.38
C LYS A 84 -11.68 5.32 -9.54
N LEU A 85 -12.34 4.19 -9.33
CA LEU A 85 -12.57 3.18 -10.36
C LEU A 85 -13.38 3.76 -11.52
N ASP A 86 -14.42 4.54 -11.22
CA ASP A 86 -15.24 5.21 -12.24
C ASP A 86 -14.48 6.26 -13.06
N THR A 87 -13.50 6.92 -12.44
CA THR A 87 -12.81 8.07 -13.06
C THR A 87 -11.46 7.72 -13.67
N VAL A 88 -10.80 6.64 -13.22
CA VAL A 88 -9.42 6.33 -13.62
C VAL A 88 -9.32 5.90 -15.07
N GLY A 89 -10.33 5.23 -15.63
CA GLY A 89 -10.34 4.78 -17.03
C GLY A 89 -10.13 5.92 -18.03
N ARG A 90 -10.52 7.16 -17.69
CA ARG A 90 -10.26 8.35 -18.52
C ARG A 90 -8.78 8.67 -18.71
N PHE A 91 -7.92 8.13 -17.85
CA PHE A 91 -6.48 8.38 -17.83
C PHE A 91 -5.64 7.14 -18.16
N LEU A 92 -6.28 5.97 -18.30
CA LEU A 92 -5.60 4.74 -18.67
C LEU A 92 -5.69 4.57 -20.19
N HIS A 93 -4.53 4.41 -20.84
CA HIS A 93 -4.48 4.28 -22.31
C HIS A 93 -4.78 2.85 -22.80
N HIS A 94 -4.78 1.87 -21.90
CA HIS A 94 -4.80 0.43 -22.23
C HIS A 94 -5.73 -0.39 -21.32
N ALA A 95 -6.67 0.27 -20.63
CA ALA A 95 -7.61 -0.37 -19.70
C ALA A 95 -8.97 -0.64 -20.32
#